data_AF-A0A9E0ILE7-F1
#
_entry.id   AF-A0A9E0ILE7-F1
#
_cell.length_a   1.000
_cell.length_b   1.000
_cell.length_c   1.000
_cell.angle_alpha   90.00
_cell.angle_beta   90.00
_cell.angle_gamma   90.00
#
_symmetry.space_group_name_H-M   'P 1'
#
loop_
_entity.id
_entity.type
_entity.pdbx_description
1 polymer ?
#
loop_
_entity_poly.entity_id
_entity_poly.type
_entity_poly.pdbx_seq_one_letter_code
_entity_poly.pdbx_strand_id
1 'polypeptide(L)'
;MSVEVRLGKPRVSWTVLPLIAAGVAFGLGIALRSKPLRLGGAAASVVLIVGVVMLVLARSRRFGADNSAAISALGQGRYDEARTVFTRWAGRGPGTVAANARHNLGWTLLLEGRVGDAVTVLEDAARHHQHALRALSLLPTTRIDAALCHALLGQLEPAEAWIAMARDPAAGIRVASFAGMMALTQAVLTCRRGHAAQAAAGLAQARAEHEPTMTGDTLRMMRVVHAFCAGADSPREQGVVEQILGDLRPRHPREFAFLGGAWPDMHAFLAAHGLGA
;
A
#
# COMPACT_ATOMS: atom_id res chain seq x y z
N MET A 1 -1.51 -3.28 10.79
CA MET A 1 -2.35 -4.49 10.90
C MET A 1 -2.46 -5.10 9.52
N SER A 2 -2.06 -6.37 9.37
CA SER A 2 -1.91 -7.05 8.08
C SER A 2 -3.21 -7.03 7.30
N VAL A 3 -3.17 -6.52 6.06
CA VAL A 3 -3.88 -7.22 4.99
C VAL A 3 -3.28 -8.62 5.05
N GLU A 4 -3.94 -9.51 5.78
CA GLU A 4 -3.78 -10.93 5.57
C GLU A 4 -4.29 -11.10 4.15
N VAL A 5 -3.40 -10.86 3.19
CA VAL A 5 -3.51 -11.45 1.88
C VAL A 5 -3.48 -12.92 2.23
N ARG A 6 -4.67 -13.50 2.49
CA ARG A 6 -4.88 -14.92 2.27
C ARG A 6 -4.34 -15.09 0.87
N LEU A 7 -3.11 -15.59 0.80
CA LEU A 7 -2.55 -16.14 -0.41
C LEU A 7 -3.49 -17.29 -0.70
N GLY A 8 -4.61 -16.97 -1.37
CA GLY A 8 -5.53 -17.96 -1.88
C GLY A 8 -4.67 -18.99 -2.57
N LYS A 9 -4.97 -20.28 -2.30
CA LYS A 9 -4.21 -21.47 -2.76
C LYS A 9 -3.33 -21.09 -3.94
N PRO A 10 -1.99 -21.19 -3.83
CA PRO A 10 -1.06 -20.58 -4.77
C PRO A 10 -1.54 -20.86 -6.19
N ARG A 11 -2.17 -19.85 -6.81
CA ARG A 11 -2.52 -19.93 -8.21
C ARG A 11 -1.17 -19.91 -8.89
N VAL A 12 -0.72 -21.08 -9.35
CA VAL A 12 0.47 -21.21 -10.16
C VAL A 12 0.31 -20.17 -11.26
N SER A 13 1.12 -19.12 -11.19
CA SER A 13 1.04 -18.02 -12.14
C SER A 13 1.21 -18.59 -13.53
N TRP A 14 0.34 -18.18 -14.46
CA TRP A 14 0.46 -18.51 -15.88
C TRP A 14 1.81 -18.09 -16.49
N THR A 15 2.65 -17.35 -15.76
CA THR A 15 4.03 -17.03 -16.15
C THR A 15 5.04 -18.13 -15.81
N VAL A 16 4.75 -19.00 -14.83
CA VAL A 16 5.62 -20.14 -14.46
C VAL A 16 5.33 -21.36 -15.35
N LEU A 17 4.08 -21.50 -15.80
CA LEU A 17 3.66 -22.54 -16.75
C LEU A 17 4.46 -22.58 -18.06
N PRO A 18 4.74 -21.47 -18.78
CA PRO A 18 5.54 -21.50 -20.00
C PRO A 18 7.02 -21.78 -19.74
N LEU A 19 7.57 -21.42 -18.58
CA LEU A 19 8.94 -21.80 -18.20
C LEU A 19 9.05 -23.30 -17.87
N ILE A 20 8.04 -23.85 -17.18
CA ILE A 20 7.93 -25.29 -16.95
C ILE A 20 7.67 -26.02 -18.27
N ALA A 21 6.76 -25.51 -19.12
CA ALA A 21 6.43 -26.12 -20.41
C ALA A 21 7.58 -26.02 -21.42
N ALA A 22 8.34 -24.92 -21.45
CA ALA A 22 9.55 -24.79 -22.26
C ALA A 22 10.66 -25.71 -21.75
N GLY A 23 10.83 -25.83 -20.42
CA GLY A 23 11.77 -26.80 -19.84
C GLY A 23 11.39 -28.25 -20.16
N VAL A 24 10.10 -28.58 -20.11
CA VAL A 24 9.56 -29.89 -20.49
C VAL A 24 9.71 -30.12 -22.00
N ALA A 25 9.39 -29.16 -22.86
CA ALA A 25 9.50 -29.27 -24.32
C ALA A 25 10.96 -29.37 -24.78
N PHE A 26 11.88 -28.62 -24.16
CA PHE A 26 13.31 -28.70 -24.45
C PHE A 26 13.90 -30.05 -23.99
N GLY A 27 13.49 -30.55 -22.83
CA GLY A 27 13.83 -31.91 -22.37
C GLY A 27 13.27 -33.00 -23.28
N LEU A 28 12.04 -32.86 -23.78
CA LEU A 28 11.40 -33.81 -24.69
C LEU A 28 12.03 -33.80 -26.09
N GLY A 29 12.40 -32.62 -26.60
CA GLY A 29 13.04 -32.46 -27.91
C GLY A 29 14.43 -33.08 -27.99
N ILE A 30 15.23 -32.99 -26.93
CA ILE A 30 16.55 -33.61 -26.84
C ILE A 30 16.43 -35.15 -26.71
N ALA A 31 15.39 -35.65 -26.05
CA ALA A 31 15.17 -37.07 -25.85
C ALA A 31 14.85 -37.84 -27.15
N LEU A 32 14.42 -37.19 -28.24
CA LEU A 32 13.95 -37.88 -29.43
C LEU A 32 15.04 -38.42 -30.38
N ARG A 33 16.34 -38.07 -30.23
CA ARG A 33 17.36 -38.35 -31.28
C ARG A 33 18.48 -39.37 -30.98
N SER A 34 18.76 -39.81 -29.74
CA SER A 34 19.80 -40.83 -29.47
C SER A 34 19.45 -41.73 -28.26
N LYS A 35 19.72 -43.05 -28.31
CA LYS A 35 19.03 -44.06 -27.46
C LYS A 35 19.59 -44.37 -26.04
N PRO A 36 20.88 -44.26 -25.69
CA PRO A 36 21.32 -44.55 -24.31
C PRO A 36 21.59 -43.32 -23.43
N LEU A 37 21.69 -42.10 -23.96
CA LEU A 37 21.83 -40.87 -23.15
C LEU A 37 20.51 -40.35 -22.53
N ARG A 38 19.37 -41.05 -22.73
CA ARG A 38 18.01 -40.55 -22.46
C ARG A 38 17.61 -40.50 -20.98
N LEU A 39 18.10 -41.42 -20.16
CA LEU A 39 17.73 -41.46 -18.73
C LEU A 39 18.42 -40.36 -17.92
N GLY A 40 19.69 -40.05 -18.23
CA GLY A 40 20.44 -39.01 -17.52
C GLY A 40 19.92 -37.60 -17.76
N GLY A 41 19.59 -37.25 -19.01
CA GLY A 41 19.11 -35.90 -19.37
C GLY A 41 17.74 -35.56 -18.80
N ALA A 42 16.82 -36.52 -18.80
CA ALA A 42 15.49 -36.34 -18.23
C ALA A 42 15.54 -36.17 -16.70
N ALA A 43 16.33 -37.00 -16.01
CA ALA A 43 16.53 -36.89 -14.55
C ALA A 43 17.15 -35.54 -14.16
N ALA A 44 18.18 -35.08 -14.88
CA ALA A 44 18.80 -33.78 -14.64
C ALA A 44 17.82 -32.60 -14.82
N SER A 45 16.95 -32.67 -15.83
CA SER A 45 15.94 -31.63 -16.09
C SER A 45 14.89 -31.57 -14.98
N VAL A 46 14.43 -32.71 -14.49
CA VAL A 46 13.50 -32.79 -13.36
C VAL A 46 14.14 -32.22 -12.09
N VAL A 47 15.39 -32.60 -11.77
CA VAL A 47 16.12 -32.07 -10.61
C VAL A 47 16.27 -30.56 -10.69
N LEU A 48 16.58 -30.01 -11.87
CA LEU A 48 16.68 -28.57 -12.08
C LEU A 48 15.34 -27.86 -11.86
N ILE A 49 14.25 -28.37 -12.45
CA ILE A 49 12.90 -27.79 -12.29
C ILE A 49 12.49 -27.81 -10.82
N VAL A 50 12.67 -28.94 -10.13
CA VAL A 50 12.37 -29.07 -8.70
C VAL A 50 13.21 -28.10 -7.89
N GLY A 51 14.52 -27.97 -8.18
CA GLY A 51 15.41 -27.02 -7.53
C GLY A 51 14.95 -25.56 -7.69
N VAL A 52 14.56 -25.16 -8.90
CA VAL A 52 14.02 -23.80 -9.18
C VAL A 52 12.71 -23.57 -8.45
N VAL A 53 11.77 -24.52 -8.48
CA VAL A 53 10.49 -24.41 -7.77
C VAL A 53 10.73 -24.29 -6.26
N MET A 54 11.60 -25.12 -5.68
CA MET A 54 11.94 -25.06 -4.26
C MET A 54 12.59 -23.72 -3.89
N LEU A 55 13.46 -23.18 -4.73
CA LEU A 55 14.05 -21.85 -4.53
C LEU A 55 12.99 -20.74 -4.55
N VAL A 56 12.05 -20.77 -5.51
CA VAL A 56 10.95 -19.79 -5.60
C VAL A 56 10.03 -19.88 -4.38
N LEU A 57 9.72 -21.09 -3.90
CA LEU A 57 8.91 -21.31 -2.71
C LEU A 57 9.63 -20.82 -1.44
N ALA A 58 10.91 -21.16 -1.28
CA ALA A 58 11.72 -20.70 -0.16
C ALA A 58 11.81 -19.17 -0.14
N ARG A 59 12.00 -18.54 -1.30
CA ARG A 59 12.05 -17.08 -1.43
C ARG A 59 10.70 -16.43 -1.13
N SER A 60 9.60 -17.01 -1.60
CA SER A 60 8.24 -16.51 -1.33
C SER A 60 7.91 -16.62 0.16
N ARG A 61 8.28 -17.72 0.82
CA ARG A 61 8.13 -17.90 2.28
C ARG A 61 8.94 -16.88 3.06
N ARG A 62 10.20 -16.66 2.67
CA ARG A 62 11.07 -15.65 3.29
C ARG A 62 10.48 -14.26 3.14
N PHE A 63 10.01 -13.89 1.94
CA PHE A 63 9.33 -12.62 1.72
C PHE A 63 8.08 -12.50 2.60
N GLY A 64 7.26 -13.55 2.69
CA GLY A 64 6.07 -13.56 3.56
C GLY A 64 6.41 -13.28 5.02
N ALA A 65 7.43 -13.94 5.57
CA ALA A 65 7.89 -13.74 6.94
C ALA A 65 8.42 -12.31 7.17
N ASP A 66 9.30 -11.84 6.28
CA ASP A 66 9.85 -10.48 6.32
C ASP A 66 8.74 -9.42 6.22
N ASN A 67 7.77 -9.61 5.31
CA ASN A 67 6.66 -8.70 5.09
C ASN A 67 5.75 -8.61 6.32
N SER A 68 5.41 -9.74 6.95
CA SER A 68 4.62 -9.74 8.19
C SER A 68 5.36 -9.05 9.33
N ALA A 69 6.66 -9.29 9.48
CA ALA A 69 7.49 -8.61 10.48
C ALA A 69 7.54 -7.09 10.24
N ALA A 70 7.74 -6.66 8.99
CA ALA A 70 7.76 -5.24 8.63
C ALA A 70 6.40 -4.55 8.86
N ILE A 71 5.28 -5.20 8.50
CA ILE A 71 3.93 -4.68 8.79
C ILE A 71 3.68 -4.58 10.30
N SER A 72 4.19 -5.53 11.08
CA SER A 72 4.12 -5.46 12.55
C SER A 72 4.93 -4.28 13.08
N ALA A 73 6.15 -4.07 12.58
CA ALA A 73 6.98 -2.91 12.90
C ALA A 73 6.29 -1.57 12.57
N LEU A 74 5.59 -1.49 11.42
CA LEU A 74 4.78 -0.31 11.07
C LEU A 74 3.71 -0.01 12.12
N GLY A 75 2.98 -1.02 12.58
CA GLY A 75 1.95 -0.85 13.62
C GLY A 75 2.50 -0.40 14.98
N GLN A 76 3.81 -0.54 15.19
CA GLN A 76 4.52 -0.14 16.41
C GLN A 76 5.31 1.18 16.23
N GLY A 77 5.19 1.85 15.08
CA GLY A 77 5.95 3.08 14.78
C GLY A 77 7.44 2.87 14.53
N ARG A 78 7.90 1.63 14.36
CA ARG A 78 9.30 1.25 14.06
C ARG A 78 9.57 1.35 12.56
N TYR A 79 9.43 2.56 12.03
CA TYR A 79 9.48 2.84 10.59
C TYR A 79 10.83 2.50 9.95
N ASP A 80 11.95 2.70 10.65
CA ASP A 80 13.28 2.39 10.14
C ASP A 80 13.47 0.90 9.83
N GLU A 81 12.96 0.03 10.70
CA GLU A 81 13.01 -1.42 10.50
C GLU A 81 12.17 -1.84 9.30
N ALA A 82 10.93 -1.36 9.22
CA ALA A 82 10.04 -1.64 8.10
C ALA A 82 10.64 -1.14 6.77
N ARG A 83 11.17 0.09 6.77
CA ARG A 83 11.83 0.71 5.62
C ARG A 83 13.02 -0.12 5.13
N THR A 84 13.85 -0.60 6.05
CA THR A 84 15.01 -1.44 5.71
C THR A 84 14.59 -2.73 4.99
N VAL A 85 13.55 -3.39 5.51
CA VAL A 85 13.02 -4.62 4.91
C VAL A 85 12.41 -4.36 3.53
N PHE A 86 11.56 -3.33 3.40
CA PHE A 86 10.90 -3.04 2.13
C PHE A 86 11.87 -2.50 1.08
N THR A 87 12.87 -1.70 1.45
CA THR A 87 13.94 -1.25 0.54
C THR A 87 14.70 -2.43 -0.05
N ARG A 88 15.07 -3.41 0.79
CA ARG A 88 15.76 -4.63 0.34
C ARG A 88 14.95 -5.40 -0.71
N TRP A 89 13.66 -5.59 -0.46
CA TRP A 89 12.78 -6.34 -1.36
C TRP A 89 12.36 -5.53 -2.59
N ALA A 90 12.23 -4.21 -2.49
CA ALA A 90 11.99 -3.35 -3.64
C ALA A 90 13.17 -3.40 -4.61
N GLY A 91 14.41 -3.36 -4.12
CA GLY A 91 15.61 -3.36 -4.97
C GLY A 91 15.98 -4.73 -5.55
N ARG A 92 15.76 -5.82 -4.81
CA ARG A 92 16.25 -7.16 -5.19
C ARG A 92 15.15 -8.21 -5.37
N GLY A 93 13.90 -7.87 -5.10
CA GLY A 93 12.75 -8.76 -5.25
C GLY A 93 12.44 -9.07 -6.71
N PRO A 94 11.96 -10.28 -7.04
CA PRO A 94 11.48 -10.58 -8.37
C PRO A 94 10.05 -10.04 -8.57
N GLY A 95 9.77 -9.48 -9.74
CA GLY A 95 8.41 -9.21 -10.24
C GLY A 95 7.43 -8.64 -9.21
N THR A 96 6.42 -9.42 -8.85
CA THR A 96 5.35 -9.04 -7.89
C THR A 96 5.85 -8.78 -6.48
N VAL A 97 6.91 -9.47 -6.04
CA VAL A 97 7.51 -9.21 -4.72
C VAL A 97 8.11 -7.81 -4.68
N ALA A 98 8.83 -7.41 -5.73
CA ALA A 98 9.42 -6.09 -5.84
C ALA A 98 8.34 -4.99 -5.90
N ALA A 99 7.24 -5.25 -6.62
CA ALA A 99 6.12 -4.32 -6.74
C ALA A 99 5.37 -4.14 -5.41
N ASN A 100 5.07 -5.23 -4.71
CA ASN A 100 4.47 -5.19 -3.36
C ASN A 100 5.37 -4.44 -2.37
N ALA A 101 6.66 -4.76 -2.36
CA ALA A 101 7.62 -4.08 -1.49
C ALA A 101 7.77 -2.58 -1.80
N ARG A 102 7.69 -2.15 -3.07
CA ARG A 102 7.67 -0.72 -3.43
C ARG A 102 6.42 -0.02 -2.91
N HIS A 103 5.25 -0.63 -3.07
CA HIS A 103 4.01 -0.09 -2.52
C HIS A 103 4.11 0.10 -1.00
N ASN A 104 4.53 -0.94 -0.27
CA ASN A 104 4.69 -0.87 1.18
C ASN A 104 5.81 0.09 1.61
N LEU A 105 6.89 0.22 0.82
CA LEU A 105 7.94 1.21 1.06
C LEU A 105 7.38 2.63 0.94
N GLY A 106 6.60 2.92 -0.10
CA GLY A 106 5.93 4.20 -0.27
C GLY A 106 5.02 4.54 0.93
N TRP A 107 4.20 3.59 1.36
CA TRP A 107 3.37 3.75 2.56
C TRP A 107 4.21 3.94 3.84
N THR A 108 5.32 3.23 3.97
CA THR A 108 6.25 3.39 5.11
C THR A 108 6.87 4.79 5.14
N LEU A 109 7.33 5.30 3.99
CA LEU A 109 7.90 6.64 3.86
C LEU A 109 6.86 7.70 4.17
N LEU A 110 5.61 7.50 3.73
CA LEU A 110 4.50 8.38 4.08
C LEU A 110 4.33 8.43 5.60
N LEU A 111 4.17 7.29 6.28
CA LEU A 111 3.98 7.25 7.73
C LEU A 111 5.17 7.83 8.52
N GLU A 112 6.39 7.73 7.99
CA GLU A 112 7.59 8.35 8.57
C GLU A 112 7.59 9.89 8.43
N GLY A 113 6.67 10.47 7.65
CA GLY A 113 6.63 11.89 7.33
C GLY A 113 7.51 12.28 6.14
N ARG A 114 8.15 11.31 5.46
CA ARG A 114 8.95 11.52 4.25
C ARG A 114 8.07 11.55 3.01
N VAL A 115 7.09 12.46 2.99
CA VAL A 115 6.02 12.50 1.98
C VAL A 115 6.55 12.66 0.54
N GLY A 116 7.59 13.48 0.34
CA GLY A 116 8.22 13.66 -0.98
C GLY A 116 8.85 12.37 -1.53
N ASP A 117 9.57 11.62 -0.69
CA ASP A 117 10.15 10.34 -1.08
C ASP A 117 9.06 9.29 -1.35
N ALA A 118 7.97 9.32 -0.57
CA ALA A 118 6.81 8.46 -0.79
C ALA A 118 6.19 8.69 -2.17
N VAL A 119 6.02 9.95 -2.61
CA VAL A 119 5.56 10.27 -3.98
C VAL A 119 6.45 9.60 -5.00
N THR A 120 7.77 9.81 -4.91
CA THR A 120 8.72 9.25 -5.90
C THR A 120 8.59 7.73 -6.00
N VAL A 121 8.54 7.02 -4.88
CA VAL A 121 8.45 5.55 -4.87
C VAL A 121 7.08 5.05 -5.37
N LEU A 122 5.99 5.69 -4.98
CA LEU A 122 4.63 5.27 -5.35
C LEU A 122 4.34 5.55 -6.83
N GLU A 123 4.75 6.70 -7.36
CA GLU A 123 4.61 7.02 -8.78
C GLU A 123 5.45 6.09 -9.65
N ASP A 124 6.72 5.85 -9.29
CA ASP A 124 7.59 4.90 -9.99
C ASP A 124 6.95 3.50 -10.04
N ALA A 125 6.44 3.03 -8.90
CA ALA A 125 5.76 1.75 -8.81
C ALA A 125 4.50 1.73 -9.71
N ALA A 126 3.66 2.75 -9.64
CA ALA A 126 2.42 2.83 -10.41
C ALA A 126 2.65 2.92 -11.92
N ARG A 127 3.77 3.51 -12.37
CA ARG A 127 4.12 3.65 -13.80
C ARG A 127 4.85 2.43 -14.34
N HIS A 128 5.92 2.01 -13.67
CA HIS A 128 6.84 0.98 -14.19
C HIS A 128 6.52 -0.44 -13.72
N HIS A 129 5.74 -0.59 -12.63
CA HIS A 129 5.35 -1.89 -12.09
C HIS A 129 3.83 -2.15 -12.18
N GLN A 130 3.12 -1.43 -13.05
CA GLN A 130 1.66 -1.47 -13.16
C GLN A 130 1.08 -2.88 -13.33
N HIS A 131 1.70 -3.73 -14.16
CA HIS A 131 1.21 -5.09 -14.41
C HIS A 131 1.31 -5.98 -13.17
N ALA A 132 2.45 -5.88 -12.46
CA ALA A 132 2.67 -6.62 -11.22
C ALA A 132 1.73 -6.13 -10.11
N LEU A 133 1.52 -4.82 -10.00
CA LEU A 133 0.56 -4.24 -9.06
C LEU A 133 -0.90 -4.62 -9.38
N ARG A 134 -1.30 -4.64 -10.66
CA ARG A 134 -2.63 -5.14 -11.09
C ARG A 134 -2.82 -6.59 -10.70
N ALA A 135 -1.82 -7.44 -10.92
CA ALA A 135 -1.88 -8.85 -10.54
C ALA A 135 -2.08 -9.06 -9.03
N LEU A 136 -1.67 -8.09 -8.22
CA LEU A 136 -1.86 -8.07 -6.76
C LEU A 136 -3.09 -7.26 -6.31
N SER A 137 -3.84 -6.67 -7.23
CA SER A 137 -4.91 -5.69 -6.92
C SER A 137 -4.45 -4.49 -6.09
N LEU A 138 -3.16 -4.13 -6.19
CA LEU A 138 -2.54 -3.00 -5.48
C LEU A 138 -2.41 -1.74 -6.33
N LEU A 139 -2.64 -1.81 -7.65
CA LEU A 139 -2.48 -0.63 -8.51
C LEU A 139 -3.44 0.52 -8.10
N PRO A 140 -4.75 0.28 -7.86
CA PRO A 140 -5.65 1.35 -7.44
C PRO A 140 -5.23 1.99 -6.11
N THR A 141 -4.86 1.17 -5.11
CA THR A 141 -4.44 1.68 -3.80
C THR A 141 -3.13 2.46 -3.90
N THR A 142 -2.15 1.97 -4.66
CA THR A 142 -0.88 2.69 -4.91
C THR A 142 -1.13 4.07 -5.53
N ARG A 143 -2.11 4.19 -6.44
CA ARG A 143 -2.50 5.47 -7.04
C ARG A 143 -3.19 6.40 -6.05
N ILE A 144 -4.07 5.87 -5.19
CA ILE A 144 -4.66 6.66 -4.09
C ILE A 144 -3.58 7.16 -3.14
N ASP A 145 -2.63 6.31 -2.75
CA ASP A 145 -1.58 6.70 -1.82
C ASP A 145 -0.68 7.78 -2.42
N ALA A 146 -0.38 7.70 -3.73
CA ALA A 146 0.30 8.77 -4.44
C ALA A 146 -0.52 10.08 -4.44
N ALA A 147 -1.83 9.99 -4.70
CA ALA A 147 -2.72 11.14 -4.61
C ALA A 147 -2.76 11.78 -3.22
N LEU A 148 -2.82 10.95 -2.16
CA LEU A 148 -2.78 11.42 -0.78
C LEU A 148 -1.48 12.16 -0.49
N CYS A 149 -0.34 11.61 -0.92
CA CYS A 149 0.95 12.28 -0.75
C CYS A 149 0.97 13.65 -1.46
N HIS A 150 0.50 13.73 -2.70
CA HIS A 150 0.38 15.01 -3.41
C HIS A 150 -0.55 15.99 -2.70
N ALA A 151 -1.71 15.54 -2.22
CA ALA A 151 -2.65 16.38 -1.49
C ALA A 151 -2.05 16.93 -0.19
N LEU A 152 -1.33 16.10 0.57
CA LEU A 152 -0.61 16.52 1.78
C LEU A 152 0.49 17.56 1.49
N LEU A 153 1.19 17.43 0.36
CA LEU A 153 2.16 18.41 -0.12
C LEU A 153 1.51 19.71 -0.67
N GLY A 154 0.18 19.77 -0.76
CA GLY A 154 -0.54 20.89 -1.38
C GLY A 154 -0.52 20.90 -2.91
N GLN A 155 -0.08 19.81 -3.54
CA GLN A 155 -0.04 19.66 -4.99
C GLN A 155 -1.39 19.11 -5.49
N LEU A 156 -2.38 20.01 -5.62
CA LEU A 156 -3.78 19.62 -5.82
C LEU A 156 -4.04 19.02 -7.21
N GLU A 157 -3.47 19.60 -8.26
CA GLU A 157 -3.64 19.12 -9.65
C GLU A 157 -3.08 17.68 -9.84
N PRO A 158 -1.84 17.36 -9.42
CA PRO A 158 -1.36 15.98 -9.44
C PRO A 158 -2.22 15.01 -8.61
N ALA A 159 -2.70 15.44 -7.44
CA ALA A 159 -3.55 14.61 -6.59
C ALA A 159 -4.84 14.20 -7.32
N GLU A 160 -5.48 15.13 -8.04
CA GLU A 160 -6.67 14.83 -8.83
C GLU A 160 -6.41 13.89 -9.99
N ALA A 161 -5.32 14.11 -10.72
CA ALA A 161 -4.94 13.24 -11.82
C ALA A 161 -4.79 11.78 -11.31
N TRP A 162 -4.13 11.61 -10.16
CA TRP A 162 -3.97 10.28 -9.55
C TRP A 162 -5.28 9.68 -9.03
N ILE A 163 -6.19 10.49 -8.45
CA ILE A 163 -7.55 10.04 -8.07
C ILE A 163 -8.32 9.55 -9.30
N ALA A 164 -8.29 10.31 -10.39
CA ALA A 164 -8.97 9.95 -11.63
C ALA A 164 -8.44 8.61 -12.18
N MET A 165 -7.11 8.44 -12.19
CA MET A 165 -6.48 7.17 -12.58
C MET A 165 -6.80 6.01 -11.62
N ALA A 166 -6.99 6.27 -10.33
CA ALA A 166 -7.33 5.24 -9.36
C ALA A 166 -8.79 4.73 -9.52
N ARG A 167 -9.69 5.58 -10.02
CA ARG A 167 -11.11 5.24 -10.28
C ARG A 167 -11.34 4.41 -11.53
N ASP A 168 -10.33 4.28 -12.39
CA ASP A 168 -10.42 3.49 -13.63
C ASP A 168 -10.94 2.06 -13.35
N PRO A 169 -12.15 1.70 -13.82
CA PRO A 169 -12.73 0.38 -13.60
C PRO A 169 -11.85 -0.76 -14.13
N ALA A 170 -11.05 -0.49 -15.18
CA ALA A 170 -10.12 -1.46 -15.75
C ALA A 170 -8.99 -1.85 -14.78
N ALA A 171 -8.81 -1.08 -13.69
CA ALA A 171 -7.82 -1.40 -12.66
C ALA A 171 -8.26 -2.52 -11.70
N GLY A 172 -9.51 -2.99 -11.79
CA GLY A 172 -9.98 -4.24 -11.16
C GLY A 172 -10.00 -4.21 -9.63
N ILE A 173 -10.64 -3.20 -9.05
CA ILE A 173 -10.70 -2.97 -7.60
C ILE A 173 -11.32 -4.18 -6.86
N ARG A 174 -10.62 -4.70 -5.85
CA ARG A 174 -11.06 -5.83 -5.02
C ARG A 174 -10.82 -5.65 -3.52
N VAL A 175 -10.37 -4.47 -3.09
CA VAL A 175 -10.00 -4.24 -1.68
C VAL A 175 -11.10 -3.47 -0.97
N ALA A 176 -11.63 -4.02 0.11
CA ALA A 176 -12.76 -3.47 0.86
C ALA A 176 -12.48 -2.07 1.43
N SER A 177 -11.21 -1.79 1.79
CA SER A 177 -10.77 -0.49 2.33
C SER A 177 -10.56 0.60 1.26
N PHE A 178 -10.63 0.27 -0.03
CA PHE A 178 -10.35 1.22 -1.11
C PHE A 178 -11.27 2.44 -1.05
N ALA A 179 -12.57 2.23 -0.82
CA ALA A 179 -13.54 3.31 -0.76
C ALA A 179 -13.27 4.28 0.40
N GLY A 180 -12.94 3.75 1.59
CA GLY A 180 -12.55 4.57 2.74
C GLY A 180 -11.26 5.37 2.50
N MET A 181 -10.22 4.75 1.92
CA MET A 181 -8.98 5.45 1.57
C MET A 181 -9.20 6.54 0.51
N MET A 182 -10.07 6.26 -0.46
CA MET A 182 -10.47 7.21 -1.49
C MET A 182 -11.21 8.41 -0.88
N ALA A 183 -12.14 8.18 0.04
CA ALA A 183 -12.85 9.23 0.75
C ALA A 183 -11.92 10.08 1.63
N LEU A 184 -11.00 9.45 2.37
CA LEU A 184 -9.96 10.14 3.13
C LEU A 184 -9.13 11.06 2.23
N THR A 185 -8.66 10.54 1.11
CA THR A 185 -7.81 11.29 0.16
C THR A 185 -8.54 12.47 -0.46
N GLN A 186 -9.80 12.27 -0.87
CA GLN A 186 -10.65 13.35 -1.37
C GLN A 186 -10.91 14.41 -0.31
N ALA A 187 -11.13 14.02 0.95
CA ALA A 187 -11.36 14.98 2.02
C ALA A 187 -10.12 15.85 2.29
N VAL A 188 -8.93 15.25 2.31
CA VAL A 188 -7.66 16.00 2.40
C VAL A 188 -7.54 16.99 1.24
N LEU A 189 -7.76 16.54 0.01
CA LEU A 189 -7.72 17.39 -1.19
C LEU A 189 -8.74 18.55 -1.12
N THR A 190 -9.99 18.27 -0.78
CA THR A 190 -11.08 19.25 -0.67
C THR A 190 -10.81 20.25 0.46
N CYS A 191 -10.30 19.79 1.59
CA CYS A 191 -9.91 20.66 2.70
C CYS A 191 -8.75 21.59 2.31
N ARG A 192 -7.73 21.06 1.61
CA ARG A 192 -6.61 21.87 1.07
C ARG A 192 -7.03 22.92 0.04
N ARG A 193 -8.25 22.83 -0.52
CA ARG A 193 -8.86 23.87 -1.37
C ARG A 193 -9.58 24.97 -0.61
N GLY A 194 -9.64 24.89 0.72
CA GLY A 194 -10.42 25.81 1.54
C GLY A 194 -11.89 25.42 1.68
N HIS A 195 -12.27 24.18 1.34
CA HIS A 195 -13.65 23.68 1.50
C HIS A 195 -13.75 22.72 2.69
N ALA A 196 -13.33 23.15 3.88
CA ALA A 196 -13.22 22.28 5.05
C ALA A 196 -14.56 21.70 5.50
N ALA A 197 -15.63 22.51 5.57
CA ALA A 197 -16.98 22.03 5.89
C ALA A 197 -17.47 20.92 4.94
N GLN A 198 -17.22 21.06 3.63
CA GLN A 198 -17.57 20.03 2.64
C GLN A 198 -16.78 18.74 2.86
N ALA A 199 -15.48 18.86 3.16
CA ALA A 199 -14.63 17.72 3.47
C ALA A 199 -15.11 16.98 4.74
N ALA A 200 -15.52 17.72 5.78
CA ALA A 200 -16.05 17.15 7.01
C ALA A 200 -17.35 16.36 6.76
N ALA A 201 -18.32 16.95 6.05
CA ALA A 201 -19.56 16.27 5.69
C ALA A 201 -19.33 14.98 4.88
N GLY A 202 -18.43 15.04 3.89
CA GLY A 202 -18.06 13.87 3.09
C GLY A 202 -17.41 12.75 3.91
N LEU A 203 -16.55 13.09 4.88
CA LEU A 203 -15.95 12.11 5.79
C LEU A 203 -16.98 11.48 6.73
N ALA A 204 -17.93 12.26 7.25
CA ALA A 204 -18.99 11.74 8.10
C ALA A 204 -19.85 10.70 7.35
N GLN A 205 -20.25 11.01 6.10
CA GLN A 205 -20.97 10.09 5.24
C GLN A 205 -20.16 8.83 4.93
N ALA A 206 -18.92 9.00 4.43
CA ALA A 206 -18.06 7.88 4.05
C ALA A 206 -17.76 6.96 5.23
N ARG A 207 -17.63 7.51 6.45
CA ARG A 207 -17.48 6.70 7.66
C ARG A 207 -18.72 5.85 7.89
N ALA A 208 -19.92 6.42 7.88
CA ALA A 208 -21.16 5.67 8.06
C ALA A 208 -21.33 4.55 7.02
N GLU A 209 -20.93 4.79 5.77
CA GLU A 209 -21.04 3.82 4.67
C GLU A 209 -19.96 2.72 4.69
N HIS A 210 -18.75 3.01 5.17
CA HIS A 210 -17.59 2.13 5.00
C HIS A 210 -16.94 1.65 6.30
N GLU A 211 -17.43 2.08 7.46
CA GLU A 211 -16.91 1.62 8.76
C GLU A 211 -16.79 0.09 8.88
N PRO A 212 -17.73 -0.75 8.38
CA PRO A 212 -17.61 -2.21 8.46
C PRO A 212 -16.47 -2.80 7.62
N THR A 213 -16.02 -2.12 6.58
CA THR A 213 -15.03 -2.62 5.62
C THR A 213 -13.66 -1.99 5.79
N MET A 214 -13.56 -0.94 6.60
CA MET A 214 -12.34 -0.21 6.84
C MET A 214 -11.48 -0.84 7.92
N THR A 215 -10.17 -0.64 7.78
CA THR A 215 -9.22 -1.01 8.85
C THR A 215 -9.27 0.02 9.97
N GLY A 216 -8.96 -0.41 11.20
CA GLY A 216 -8.84 0.50 12.34
C GLY A 216 -7.82 1.62 12.11
N ASP A 217 -6.73 1.34 11.38
CA ASP A 217 -5.71 2.33 11.04
C ASP A 217 -6.32 3.46 10.17
N THR A 218 -7.06 3.10 9.12
CA THR A 218 -7.72 4.08 8.25
C THR A 218 -8.82 4.86 8.96
N LEU A 219 -9.63 4.20 9.79
CA LEU A 219 -10.68 4.88 10.56
C LEU A 219 -10.11 5.92 11.52
N ARG A 220 -8.99 5.62 12.17
CA ARG A 220 -8.29 6.55 13.06
C ARG A 220 -7.76 7.76 12.30
N MET A 221 -7.13 7.54 11.13
CA MET A 221 -6.70 8.65 10.27
C MET A 221 -7.88 9.50 9.80
N MET A 222 -8.98 8.88 9.34
CA MET A 222 -10.20 9.59 8.95
C MET A 222 -10.80 10.41 10.09
N ARG A 223 -10.76 9.89 11.32
CA ARG A 223 -11.25 10.59 12.52
C ARG A 223 -10.45 11.87 12.79
N VAL A 224 -9.12 11.82 12.65
CA VAL A 224 -8.24 12.99 12.82
C VAL A 224 -8.51 14.03 11.73
N VAL A 225 -8.55 13.62 10.46
CA VAL A 225 -8.84 14.54 9.35
C VAL A 225 -10.26 15.11 9.45
N HIS A 226 -11.24 14.32 9.88
CA HIS A 226 -12.60 14.78 10.09
C HIS A 226 -12.67 15.86 11.17
N ALA A 227 -12.02 15.62 12.32
CA ALA A 227 -11.96 16.60 13.39
C ALA A 227 -11.27 17.90 12.94
N PHE A 228 -10.17 17.79 12.21
CA PHE A 228 -9.48 18.95 11.63
C PHE A 228 -10.41 19.76 10.70
N CYS A 229 -11.06 19.09 9.75
CA CYS A 229 -11.97 19.74 8.81
C CYS A 229 -13.17 20.40 9.52
N ALA A 230 -13.72 19.77 10.55
CA ALA A 230 -14.85 20.30 11.32
C ALA A 230 -14.47 21.56 12.12
N GLY A 231 -13.23 21.63 12.61
CA GLY A 231 -12.73 22.77 13.41
C GLY A 231 -12.14 23.93 12.60
N ALA A 232 -11.99 23.80 11.28
CA ALA A 232 -11.23 24.76 10.47
C ALA A 232 -11.93 26.12 10.30
N ASP A 233 -13.26 26.15 10.27
CA ASP A 233 -14.02 27.37 9.89
C ASP A 233 -14.44 28.23 11.09
N SER A 234 -14.42 27.70 12.33
CA SER A 234 -14.92 28.44 13.49
C SER A 234 -14.44 27.89 14.83
N PRO A 235 -13.97 28.76 15.76
CA PRO A 235 -13.69 28.37 17.15
C PRO A 235 -14.90 27.81 17.90
N ARG A 236 -16.13 28.08 17.45
CA ARG A 236 -17.36 27.58 18.09
C ARG A 236 -17.51 26.06 17.93
N GLU A 237 -16.82 25.46 16.97
CA GLU A 237 -16.87 24.03 16.68
C GLU A 237 -15.90 23.21 17.57
N GLN A 238 -15.22 23.84 18.54
CA GLN A 238 -14.29 23.13 19.43
C GLN A 238 -14.93 21.93 20.14
N GLY A 239 -16.19 22.05 20.60
CA GLY A 239 -16.90 20.93 21.23
C GLY A 239 -17.14 19.76 20.26
N VAL A 240 -17.35 20.03 18.97
CA VAL A 240 -17.49 18.99 17.93
C VAL A 240 -16.14 18.32 17.67
N VAL A 241 -15.04 19.09 17.63
CA VAL A 241 -13.68 18.55 17.50
C VAL A 241 -13.37 17.60 18.67
N GLU A 242 -13.64 18.01 19.91
CA GLU A 242 -13.44 17.20 21.10
C GLU A 242 -14.32 15.94 21.09
N GLN A 243 -15.58 16.04 20.66
CA GLN A 243 -16.46 14.88 20.52
C GLN A 243 -15.94 13.91 19.45
N ILE A 244 -15.53 14.43 18.29
CA ILE A 244 -14.97 13.61 17.22
C ILE A 244 -13.71 12.94 17.73
N LEU A 245 -12.74 13.65 18.31
CA LEU A 245 -11.47 13.07 18.76
C LEU A 245 -11.61 12.17 19.99
N GLY A 246 -12.48 12.50 20.94
CA GLY A 246 -12.84 11.71 22.12
C GLY A 246 -11.72 10.87 22.73
N ASP A 247 -11.94 9.56 22.75
CA ASP A 247 -11.04 8.50 23.26
C ASP A 247 -9.83 8.19 22.36
N LEU A 248 -9.61 8.95 21.28
CA LEU A 248 -8.47 8.73 20.41
C LEU A 248 -7.16 8.99 21.17
N ARG A 249 -6.36 7.95 21.31
CA ARG A 249 -5.00 7.99 21.87
C ARG A 249 -4.01 7.43 20.87
N PRO A 250 -2.92 8.14 20.51
CA PRO A 250 -1.89 7.59 19.64
C PRO A 250 -1.36 6.26 20.18
N ARG A 251 -1.18 5.26 19.32
CA ARG A 251 -0.61 3.95 19.68
C ARG A 251 0.90 4.00 19.87
N HIS A 252 1.52 4.98 19.23
CA HIS A 252 2.91 5.34 19.37
C HIS A 252 3.02 6.84 19.04
N PRO A 253 4.12 7.52 19.43
CA PRO A 253 4.23 8.98 19.29
C PRO A 253 3.89 9.47 17.87
N ARG A 254 4.60 8.93 16.87
CA ARG A 254 4.49 9.40 15.48
C ARG A 254 3.27 8.92 14.67
N GLU A 255 2.18 8.43 15.28
CA GLU A 255 1.06 7.81 14.53
C GLU A 255 0.43 8.75 13.50
N PHE A 256 0.24 10.01 13.86
CA PHE A 256 -0.43 10.99 12.99
C PHE A 256 0.51 12.09 12.47
N ALA A 257 1.79 12.05 12.84
CA ALA A 257 2.75 13.11 12.53
C ALA A 257 2.85 13.39 11.01
N PHE A 258 2.72 12.36 10.18
CA PHE A 258 2.79 12.50 8.72
C PHE A 258 1.68 13.39 8.12
N LEU A 259 0.50 13.49 8.75
CA LEU A 259 -0.59 14.34 8.28
C LEU A 259 -0.20 15.83 8.34
N GLY A 260 0.61 16.22 9.33
CA GLY A 260 1.09 17.59 9.52
C GLY A 260 2.44 17.89 8.84
N GLY A 261 3.17 16.88 8.35
CA GLY A 261 4.56 17.05 7.91
C GLY A 261 4.77 18.11 6.80
N ALA A 262 3.81 18.26 5.90
CA ALA A 262 3.80 19.28 4.85
C ALA A 262 2.55 20.20 4.92
N TRP A 263 1.88 20.21 6.07
CA TRP A 263 0.66 20.96 6.29
C TRP A 263 0.71 21.66 7.66
N PRO A 264 1.18 22.92 7.70
CA PRO A 264 1.39 23.66 8.94
C PRO A 264 0.14 23.73 9.84
N ASP A 265 -1.04 24.00 9.27
CA ASP A 265 -2.28 24.09 10.05
C ASP A 265 -2.65 22.75 10.68
N MET A 266 -2.52 21.65 9.93
CA MET A 266 -2.72 20.30 10.46
C MET A 266 -1.67 19.97 11.52
N HIS A 267 -0.42 20.38 11.35
CA HIS A 267 0.62 20.19 12.37
C HIS A 267 0.28 20.91 13.68
N ALA A 268 -0.14 22.18 13.60
CA ALA A 268 -0.58 22.96 14.75
C ALA A 268 -1.80 22.31 15.44
N PHE A 269 -2.77 21.82 14.66
CA PHE A 269 -3.92 21.09 15.17
C PHE A 269 -3.51 19.81 15.92
N LEU A 270 -2.62 18.99 15.35
CA LEU A 270 -2.13 17.77 15.99
C LEU A 270 -1.40 18.08 17.30
N ALA A 271 -0.59 19.14 17.33
CA ALA A 271 0.11 19.57 18.55
C ALA A 271 -0.87 20.01 19.63
N ALA A 272 -1.89 20.82 19.28
CA ALA A 272 -2.90 21.32 20.22
C ALA A 272 -3.72 20.20 20.88
N HIS A 273 -3.85 19.04 20.23
CA HIS A 273 -4.63 17.91 20.73
C HIS A 273 -3.77 16.73 21.22
N GLY A 274 -2.45 16.91 21.38
CA GLY A 274 -1.55 15.86 21.85
C GLY A 274 -1.42 14.66 20.91
N LEU A 275 -1.62 14.88 19.60
CA LEU A 275 -1.56 13.86 18.55
C LEU A 275 -0.27 13.92 17.71
N GLY A 276 0.57 14.94 17.92
CA GLY A 276 1.76 15.21 17.09
C GLY A 276 3.13 14.93 17.74
N ALA A 277 3.17 14.44 18.99
CA ALA A 277 4.41 14.20 19.74
C ALA A 277 5.14 12.92 19.31
#